data_AF-A0A8T2WLB8-F1
#
_entry.id   AF-A0A8T2WLB8-F1
#
_cell.length_a   1.000
_cell.length_b   1.000
_cell.length_c   1.000
_cell.angle_alpha   90.00
_cell.angle_beta   90.00
_cell.angle_gamma   90.00
#
_symmetry.space_group_name_H-M   'P 1'
#
loop_
_entity.id
_entity.type
_entity.pdbx_description
1 polymer ?
#
loop_
_entity_poly.entity_id
_entity_poly.type
_entity_poly.pdbx_seq_one_letter_code
_entity_poly.pdbx_strand_id
1 'polypeptide(L)'
;MERDDFPWKLPIPSSSGNVVVEEEEGTLLKYVGGVDVSYSKELDSAAAAAAAAATAACGCGSLVVLDVTTPTLQVVYQDFFLLTNFDVPYIPSFLAFREAPILLQLLQKMKNTDNPFYPQLLLVDGNGLLHPRGFGLACHLGVLANIPTIGIGKNAMRSTKGSCKPIYISVGHRVSLNTAIKIVKMICKYRVPEPIRQADIRSRDHLQKNSCGNGGTLQ
;
A
#
# COMPACT_ATOMS: atom_id res chain seq x y z
N MET A 1 -2.35 -7.55 22.39
CA MET A 1 -1.77 -7.71 21.03
C MET A 1 -0.30 -7.26 21.10
N GLU A 2 0.50 -7.97 21.91
CA GLU A 2 1.85 -7.53 22.31
C GLU A 2 2.98 -8.37 21.70
N ARG A 3 2.65 -9.41 20.94
CA ARG A 3 3.64 -10.27 20.30
C ARG A 3 3.39 -10.32 18.80
N ASP A 4 4.48 -10.28 18.04
CA ASP A 4 4.45 -10.60 16.63
C ASP A 4 4.18 -12.11 16.48
N ASP A 5 3.39 -12.49 15.49
CA ASP A 5 3.22 -13.93 15.15
C ASP A 5 4.45 -14.48 14.41
N PHE A 6 5.42 -13.63 14.11
CA PHE A 6 6.63 -13.93 13.36
C PHE A 6 7.86 -13.37 14.06
N PRO A 7 8.91 -14.16 14.29
CA PRO A 7 10.17 -13.68 14.83
C PRO A 7 10.94 -12.94 13.73
N TRP A 8 10.79 -11.62 13.66
CA TRP A 8 11.47 -10.78 12.67
C TRP A 8 12.87 -10.40 13.13
N LYS A 9 13.84 -10.53 12.23
CA LYS A 9 15.09 -9.76 12.33
C LYS A 9 14.99 -8.55 11.42
N LEU A 10 15.08 -7.35 11.99
CA LEU A 10 15.09 -6.11 11.22
C LEU A 10 16.52 -5.80 10.76
N PRO A 11 16.74 -5.43 9.49
CA PRO A 11 18.06 -5.04 9.03
C PRO A 11 18.48 -3.74 9.72
N ILE A 12 19.63 -3.75 10.39
CA ILE A 12 20.20 -2.56 11.03
C ILE A 12 21.16 -1.89 10.04
N PRO A 13 20.96 -0.61 9.69
CA PRO A 13 21.90 0.11 8.84
C PRO A 13 23.23 0.27 9.59
N SER A 14 24.34 -0.28 9.05
CA SER A 14 25.68 0.04 9.53
C SER A 14 26.32 1.16 8.70
N SER A 15 27.24 1.89 9.32
CA SER A 15 28.04 2.94 8.69
C SER A 15 28.99 2.43 7.60
N SER A 16 29.20 1.12 7.49
CA SER A 16 30.11 0.47 6.54
C SER A 16 29.42 -0.23 5.35
N GLY A 17 28.09 -0.11 5.23
CA GLY A 17 27.31 -0.71 4.13
C GLY A 17 26.98 -2.19 4.29
N ASN A 18 27.48 -2.85 5.35
CA ASN A 18 27.11 -4.22 5.70
C ASN A 18 25.88 -4.24 6.62
N VAL A 19 24.92 -5.14 6.39
CA VAL A 19 23.78 -5.32 7.31
C VAL A 19 24.27 -6.08 8.54
N VAL A 20 24.23 -5.44 9.71
CA VAL A 20 24.47 -6.12 10.99
C VAL A 20 23.14 -6.75 11.42
N VAL A 21 23.16 -8.06 11.66
CA VAL A 21 22.00 -8.84 12.09
C VAL A 21 22.21 -9.20 13.55
N GLU A 22 21.28 -8.84 14.44
CA GLU A 22 21.33 -9.28 15.85
C GLU A 22 21.19 -10.81 15.97
N GLU A 23 21.88 -11.38 16.97
CA GLU A 23 21.92 -12.82 17.30
C GLU A 23 20.65 -13.34 18.00
N GLU A 24 19.46 -12.91 17.59
CA GLU A 24 18.21 -13.52 18.07
C GLU A 24 17.71 -14.63 17.12
N GLU A 25 16.75 -15.46 17.53
CA GLU A 25 16.09 -16.41 16.63
C GLU A 25 15.10 -15.65 15.72
N GLY A 26 15.14 -15.82 14.39
CA GLY A 26 14.18 -15.15 13.51
C GLY A 26 14.53 -15.08 12.02
N THR A 27 13.52 -14.79 11.20
CA THR A 27 13.66 -14.60 9.75
C THR A 27 14.02 -13.14 9.45
N LEU A 28 15.05 -12.92 8.64
CA LEU A 28 15.44 -11.59 8.18
C LEU A 28 14.35 -10.98 7.29
N LEU A 29 13.92 -9.76 7.61
CA LEU A 29 13.04 -8.97 6.76
C LEU A 29 13.85 -8.40 5.59
N LYS A 30 13.62 -8.92 4.39
CA LYS A 30 14.27 -8.53 3.14
C LYS A 30 13.35 -7.76 2.20
N TYR A 31 12.10 -8.20 2.07
CA TYR A 31 11.17 -7.66 1.08
C TYR A 31 9.93 -7.07 1.74
N VAL A 32 9.74 -5.76 1.53
CA VAL A 32 8.55 -5.03 2.00
C VAL A 32 7.76 -4.53 0.80
N GLY A 33 6.50 -4.95 0.72
CA GLY A 33 5.55 -4.51 -0.29
C GLY A 33 4.87 -3.20 0.11
N GLY A 34 4.46 -2.42 -0.88
CA GLY A 34 3.58 -1.28 -0.75
C GLY A 34 2.44 -1.41 -1.77
N VAL A 35 1.22 -1.17 -1.31
CA VAL A 35 0.03 -1.15 -2.17
C VAL A 35 -0.72 0.17 -2.07
N ASP A 36 -1.24 0.61 -3.20
CA ASP A 36 -2.07 1.80 -3.35
C ASP A 36 -3.18 1.53 -4.37
N VAL A 37 -4.31 2.22 -4.23
CA VAL A 37 -5.33 2.32 -5.29
C VAL A 37 -5.54 3.79 -5.59
N SER A 38 -5.21 4.17 -6.81
CA SER A 38 -5.44 5.52 -7.31
C SER A 38 -6.66 5.56 -8.22
N TYR A 39 -7.39 6.68 -8.21
CA TYR A 39 -8.59 6.90 -9.02
C TYR A 39 -8.38 8.12 -9.94
N SER A 40 -8.92 8.05 -11.16
CA SER A 40 -9.03 9.23 -12.04
C SER A 40 -9.98 10.24 -11.41
N LYS A 41 -9.57 11.50 -11.30
CA LYS A 41 -10.46 12.58 -10.82
C LYS A 41 -11.54 12.84 -11.87
N GLU A 42 -12.81 12.72 -11.48
CA GLU A 42 -13.92 13.30 -12.24
C GLU A 42 -13.76 14.82 -12.31
N LEU A 43 -14.13 15.41 -13.45
CA LEU A 43 -14.16 16.87 -13.66
C LEU A 43 -15.10 17.52 -12.65
N ASP A 44 -14.57 18.45 -11.84
CA ASP A 44 -15.25 19.22 -10.79
C ASP A 44 -16.37 20.14 -11.33
N SER A 45 -17.46 19.58 -11.90
CA SER A 45 -18.66 20.36 -12.21
C SER A 45 -19.92 19.55 -11.92
N ALA A 46 -20.87 20.17 -11.21
CA ALA A 46 -22.10 19.55 -10.73
C ALA A 46 -23.00 18.95 -11.84
N ALA A 47 -22.76 19.31 -13.11
CA ALA A 47 -23.45 18.72 -14.27
C ALA A 47 -22.91 17.33 -14.66
N ALA A 48 -21.70 16.96 -14.23
CA ALA A 48 -21.07 15.69 -14.56
C ALA A 48 -21.57 14.52 -13.70
N ALA A 49 -22.16 14.73 -12.52
CA ALA A 49 -22.53 13.66 -11.60
C ALA A 49 -23.56 12.65 -12.18
N ALA A 50 -24.47 13.11 -13.04
CA ALA A 50 -25.46 12.24 -13.69
C ALA A 50 -24.90 11.49 -14.91
N ALA A 51 -23.90 12.06 -15.60
CA ALA A 51 -23.21 11.42 -16.73
C ALA A 51 -22.01 10.56 -16.29
N ALA A 52 -21.42 10.86 -15.12
CA ALA A 52 -20.27 10.17 -14.53
C ALA A 52 -20.64 8.82 -13.93
N ALA A 53 -21.88 8.66 -13.45
CA ALA A 53 -22.41 7.34 -13.10
C ALA A 53 -22.39 6.36 -14.30
N ALA A 54 -22.37 6.86 -15.54
CA ALA A 54 -22.26 6.08 -16.78
C ALA A 54 -20.87 6.14 -17.44
N THR A 55 -19.97 7.01 -16.98
CA THR A 55 -18.60 7.16 -17.53
C THR A 55 -17.60 6.58 -16.55
N ALA A 56 -17.42 5.26 -16.63
CA ALA A 56 -16.32 4.46 -16.09
C ALA A 56 -15.27 5.23 -15.26
N ALA A 57 -15.49 5.38 -13.96
CA ALA A 57 -14.44 5.83 -13.05
C ALA A 57 -13.26 4.86 -13.18
N CYS A 58 -12.14 5.32 -13.75
CA CYS A 58 -10.97 4.50 -13.96
C CYS A 58 -10.13 4.48 -12.68
N GLY A 59 -9.75 3.30 -12.22
CA GLY A 59 -8.85 3.14 -11.08
C GLY A 59 -7.63 2.32 -11.44
N CYS A 60 -6.58 2.42 -10.63
CA CYS A 60 -5.39 1.60 -10.76
C CYS A 60 -4.95 1.12 -9.40
N GLY A 61 -5.00 -0.20 -9.20
CA GLY A 61 -4.29 -0.84 -8.12
C GLY A 61 -2.83 -1.00 -8.49
N SER A 62 -1.93 -0.72 -7.54
CA SER A 62 -0.50 -0.96 -7.69
C SER A 62 0.04 -1.82 -6.56
N LEU A 63 0.98 -2.69 -6.90
CA LEU A 63 1.81 -3.44 -5.98
C LEU A 63 3.27 -3.14 -6.31
N VAL A 64 4.03 -2.69 -5.32
CA VAL A 64 5.47 -2.43 -5.45
C VAL A 64 6.19 -3.17 -4.33
N VAL A 65 7.32 -3.80 -4.60
CA VAL A 65 8.14 -4.45 -3.57
C VAL A 65 9.53 -3.85 -3.53
N LEU A 66 10.00 -3.55 -2.33
CA LEU A 66 11.31 -2.99 -2.06
C LEU A 66 12.20 -4.00 -1.34
N ASP A 67 13.49 -3.98 -1.68
CA ASP A 67 14.54 -4.61 -0.89
C ASP A 67 14.98 -3.67 0.25
N VAL A 68 14.65 -4.05 1.48
CA VAL A 68 14.96 -3.29 2.69
C VAL A 68 16.29 -3.68 3.34
N THR A 69 17.01 -4.64 2.77
CA THR A 69 18.40 -4.94 3.17
C THR A 69 19.38 -3.92 2.62
N THR A 70 18.98 -3.18 1.58
CA THR A 70 19.79 -2.12 0.97
C THR A 70 19.43 -0.75 1.53
N PRO A 71 20.42 0.15 1.77
CA PRO A 71 20.14 1.53 2.21
C PRO A 71 19.42 2.35 1.11
N THR A 72 19.51 1.92 -0.14
CA THR A 72 18.86 2.56 -1.28
C THR A 72 17.36 2.29 -1.34
N LEU A 73 16.84 1.26 -0.67
CA LEU A 73 15.43 0.84 -0.74
C LEU A 73 14.99 0.63 -2.20
N GLN A 74 15.76 -0.16 -2.95
CA GLN A 74 15.50 -0.39 -4.37
C GLN A 74 14.16 -1.11 -4.58
N VAL A 75 13.43 -0.67 -5.60
CA VAL A 75 12.23 -1.36 -6.08
C VAL A 75 12.67 -2.58 -6.90
N VAL A 76 12.36 -3.77 -6.40
CA VAL A 76 12.70 -5.06 -7.04
C VAL A 76 11.54 -5.65 -7.83
N TYR A 77 10.32 -5.20 -7.57
CA TYR A 77 9.13 -5.63 -8.29
C TYR A 77 8.08 -4.52 -8.35
N GLN A 78 7.32 -4.47 -9.44
CA GLN A 78 6.14 -3.63 -9.58
C GLN A 78 5.11 -4.31 -10.50
N ASP A 79 3.83 -4.16 -10.18
CA ASP A 79 2.73 -4.61 -11.03
C ASP A 79 1.51 -3.71 -10.85
N PHE A 80 0.67 -3.64 -11.88
CA PHE A 80 -0.47 -2.73 -11.95
C PHE A 80 -1.70 -3.46 -12.47
N PHE A 81 -2.86 -3.03 -12.00
CA PHE A 81 -4.12 -3.46 -12.56
C PHE A 81 -5.04 -2.25 -12.77
N LEU A 82 -5.50 -2.07 -14.01
CA LEU A 82 -6.46 -1.03 -14.37
C LEU A 82 -7.89 -1.53 -14.17
N LEU A 83 -8.68 -0.74 -13.46
CA LEU A 83 -10.09 -0.96 -13.22
C LEU A 83 -10.87 0.02 -14.10
N THR A 84 -11.71 -0.52 -14.97
CA THR A 84 -12.59 0.27 -15.85
C THR A 84 -14.01 0.36 -15.31
N ASN A 85 -14.36 -0.41 -14.28
CA ASN A 85 -15.66 -0.33 -13.63
C ASN A 85 -15.56 -0.70 -12.14
N PHE A 86 -16.39 -0.08 -11.30
CA PHE A 86 -16.50 -0.38 -9.87
C PHE A 86 -17.94 -0.75 -9.54
N ASP A 87 -18.19 -2.04 -9.34
CA ASP A 87 -19.54 -2.55 -9.05
C ASP A 87 -20.06 -2.17 -7.64
N VAL A 88 -19.20 -1.60 -6.80
CA VAL A 88 -19.53 -1.20 -5.42
C VAL A 88 -19.38 0.32 -5.26
N PRO A 89 -20.45 1.03 -4.80
CA PRO A 89 -20.39 2.48 -4.59
C PRO A 89 -19.44 2.86 -3.45
N TYR A 90 -18.94 4.10 -3.47
CA TYR A 90 -18.15 4.63 -2.35
C TYR A 90 -19.02 4.83 -1.11
N ILE A 91 -18.89 3.91 -0.15
CA ILE A 91 -19.50 4.07 1.17
C ILE A 91 -18.36 4.31 2.17
N PRO A 92 -18.31 5.47 2.85
CA PRO A 92 -17.32 5.72 3.88
C PRO A 92 -17.24 4.58 4.90
N SER A 93 -16.02 4.17 5.29
CA SER A 93 -15.75 2.98 6.13
C SER A 93 -16.00 1.61 5.48
N PHE A 94 -16.25 1.54 4.17
CA PHE A 94 -16.33 0.28 3.38
C PHE A 94 -15.39 0.30 2.18
N LEU A 95 -14.40 1.20 2.16
CA LEU A 95 -13.39 1.31 1.09
C LEU A 95 -12.70 -0.02 0.79
N ALA A 96 -12.48 -0.83 1.83
CA ALA A 96 -11.87 -2.14 1.70
C ALA A 96 -12.61 -3.06 0.69
N PHE A 97 -13.92 -2.96 0.55
CA PHE A 97 -14.68 -3.77 -0.42
C PHE A 97 -14.43 -3.36 -1.87
N ARG A 98 -14.04 -2.11 -2.11
CA ARG A 98 -13.68 -1.62 -3.45
C ARG A 98 -12.23 -1.95 -3.82
N GLU A 99 -11.33 -1.90 -2.84
CA GLU A 99 -9.88 -1.93 -3.09
C GLU A 99 -9.23 -3.28 -2.78
N ALA A 100 -9.72 -4.02 -1.78
CA ALA A 100 -9.11 -5.29 -1.40
C ALA A 100 -9.13 -6.35 -2.53
N PRO A 101 -10.22 -6.51 -3.31
CA PRO A 101 -10.24 -7.54 -4.37
C PRO A 101 -9.12 -7.35 -5.38
N ILE A 102 -8.85 -6.11 -5.81
CA ILE A 102 -7.84 -5.85 -6.84
C ILE A 102 -6.41 -6.01 -6.32
N LEU A 103 -6.16 -5.53 -5.11
CA LEU A 103 -4.87 -5.67 -4.47
C LEU A 103 -4.57 -7.14 -4.16
N LEU A 104 -5.59 -7.92 -3.80
CA LEU A 104 -5.46 -9.37 -3.62
C LEU A 104 -5.14 -10.08 -4.93
N GLN A 105 -5.75 -9.68 -6.05
CA GLN A 105 -5.42 -10.24 -7.37
C GLN A 105 -3.96 -10.00 -7.75
N LEU A 106 -3.41 -8.80 -7.50
CA LEU A 106 -1.99 -8.51 -7.74
C LEU A 106 -1.07 -9.41 -6.90
N LEU A 107 -1.39 -9.58 -5.61
CA LEU A 107 -0.64 -10.47 -4.71
C LEU A 107 -0.74 -11.94 -5.15
N GLN A 108 -1.93 -12.40 -5.54
CA GLN A 108 -2.15 -13.76 -6.02
C GLN A 108 -1.41 -14.01 -7.33
N LYS A 109 -1.42 -13.07 -8.28
CA LYS A 109 -0.65 -13.15 -9.53
C LYS A 109 0.85 -13.30 -9.24
N MET A 110 1.39 -12.50 -8.32
CA MET A 110 2.79 -12.61 -7.91
C MET A 110 3.09 -13.96 -7.25
N LYS A 111 2.19 -14.44 -6.37
CA LYS A 111 2.32 -15.73 -5.69
C LYS A 111 2.27 -16.91 -6.66
N ASN A 112 1.37 -16.87 -7.63
CA ASN A 112 1.18 -17.93 -8.63
C ASN A 112 2.33 -18.04 -9.63
N THR A 113 3.11 -16.97 -9.78
CA THR A 113 4.34 -16.96 -10.60
C THR A 113 5.59 -17.36 -9.81
N ASP A 114 5.42 -17.79 -8.55
CA ASP A 114 6.51 -18.15 -7.62
C ASP A 114 7.63 -17.12 -7.59
N ASN A 115 7.24 -15.84 -7.55
CA ASN A 115 8.20 -14.75 -7.69
C ASN A 115 9.12 -14.70 -6.46
N PRO A 116 10.46 -14.68 -6.64
CA PRO A 116 11.42 -14.72 -5.54
C PRO A 116 11.37 -13.49 -4.62
N PHE A 117 10.74 -12.40 -5.10
CA PHE A 117 10.61 -11.15 -4.37
C PHE A 117 9.25 -11.02 -3.67
N TYR A 118 8.53 -12.12 -3.43
CA TYR A 118 7.24 -12.07 -2.74
C TYR A 118 7.41 -11.36 -1.37
N PRO A 119 6.59 -10.34 -1.06
CA PRO A 119 6.80 -9.54 0.13
C PRO A 119 6.58 -10.37 1.40
N GLN A 120 7.41 -10.14 2.40
CA GLN A 120 7.23 -10.74 3.74
C GLN A 120 6.28 -9.90 4.60
N LEU A 121 6.17 -8.60 4.29
CA LEU A 121 5.29 -7.65 4.94
C LEU A 121 4.76 -6.65 3.92
N LEU A 122 3.49 -6.25 4.08
CA LEU A 122 2.82 -5.30 3.20
C LEU A 122 2.47 -4.01 3.95
N LEU A 123 2.91 -2.87 3.43
CA LEU A 123 2.34 -1.59 3.77
C LEU A 123 1.14 -1.31 2.88
N VAL A 124 0.05 -0.86 3.49
CA VAL A 124 -1.19 -0.54 2.80
C VAL A 124 -1.51 0.94 2.98
N ASP A 125 -1.77 1.68 1.89
CA ASP A 125 -2.26 3.06 1.97
C ASP A 125 -3.73 3.08 2.43
N GLY A 126 -3.93 2.95 3.74
CA GLY A 126 -5.23 2.79 4.34
C GLY A 126 -5.12 2.37 5.80
N ASN A 127 -6.25 2.33 6.48
CA ASN A 127 -6.27 1.98 7.90
C ASN A 127 -6.27 0.46 8.12
N GLY A 128 -5.71 0.03 9.25
CA GLY A 128 -5.88 -1.30 9.83
C GLY A 128 -6.90 -1.27 10.96
N LEU A 129 -6.49 -1.62 12.18
CA LEU A 129 -7.34 -1.59 13.39
C LEU A 129 -7.86 -0.19 13.72
N LEU A 130 -7.18 0.86 13.24
CA LEU A 130 -7.62 2.25 13.36
C LEU A 130 -8.75 2.56 12.37
N HIS A 131 -9.85 1.84 12.50
CA HIS A 131 -11.04 1.93 11.65
C HIS A 131 -12.27 1.95 12.55
N PRO A 132 -13.38 2.62 12.20
CA PRO A 132 -14.58 2.69 13.06
C PRO A 132 -15.12 1.32 13.50
N ARG A 133 -14.84 0.27 12.72
CA ARG A 133 -15.21 -1.12 13.01
C ARG A 133 -14.04 -2.00 13.42
N GLY A 134 -12.87 -1.43 13.69
CA GLY A 134 -11.66 -2.18 14.00
C GLY A 134 -11.10 -3.02 12.85
N PHE A 135 -11.60 -2.87 11.62
CA PHE A 135 -11.24 -3.72 10.48
C PHE A 135 -11.16 -2.92 9.17
N GLY A 136 -10.07 -2.17 9.00
CA GLY A 136 -9.80 -1.41 7.78
C GLY A 136 -9.18 -2.26 6.66
N LEU A 137 -8.82 -1.61 5.54
CA LEU A 137 -8.25 -2.25 4.36
C LEU A 137 -6.99 -3.08 4.68
N ALA A 138 -6.10 -2.58 5.54
CA ALA A 138 -4.88 -3.31 5.88
C ALA A 138 -5.18 -4.63 6.61
N CYS A 139 -6.17 -4.64 7.51
CA CYS A 139 -6.64 -5.86 8.17
C CYS A 139 -7.29 -6.81 7.16
N HIS A 140 -8.17 -6.29 6.31
CA HIS A 140 -8.90 -7.06 5.31
C HIS A 140 -7.94 -7.78 4.35
N LEU A 141 -6.98 -7.04 3.78
CA LEU A 141 -5.95 -7.61 2.92
C LEU A 141 -5.05 -8.61 3.64
N GLY A 142 -4.60 -8.27 4.86
CA GLY A 142 -3.70 -9.14 5.59
C GLY A 142 -4.32 -10.49 5.91
N VAL A 143 -5.57 -10.51 6.35
CA VAL A 143 -6.31 -11.75 6.62
C VAL A 143 -6.50 -12.57 5.34
N LEU A 144 -6.94 -11.94 4.25
CA LEU A 144 -7.22 -12.66 3.00
C LEU A 144 -5.95 -13.20 2.32
N ALA A 145 -4.86 -12.42 2.33
CA ALA A 145 -3.58 -12.84 1.75
C ALA A 145 -2.72 -13.68 2.71
N ASN A 146 -3.12 -13.79 3.99
CA ASN A 146 -2.36 -14.39 5.07
C ASN A 146 -0.90 -13.87 5.13
N ILE A 147 -0.75 -12.55 4.99
CA ILE A 147 0.52 -11.83 5.02
C ILE A 147 0.49 -10.77 6.13
N PRO A 148 1.59 -10.54 6.84
CA PRO A 148 1.74 -9.40 7.75
C PRO A 148 1.44 -8.07 7.07
N THR A 149 0.57 -7.24 7.67
CA THR A 149 0.18 -5.95 7.10
C THR A 149 0.20 -4.82 8.11
N ILE A 150 0.58 -3.64 7.63
CA ILE A 150 0.54 -2.38 8.38
C ILE A 150 -0.27 -1.36 7.57
N GLY A 151 -1.23 -0.72 8.22
CA GLY A 151 -1.99 0.38 7.63
C GLY A 151 -1.32 1.72 7.86
N ILE A 152 -1.14 2.50 6.78
CA ILE A 152 -0.57 3.84 6.77
C ILE A 152 -1.66 4.86 6.43
N GLY A 153 -2.12 5.61 7.43
CA GLY A 153 -3.10 6.67 7.26
C GLY A 153 -2.45 8.04 7.05
N LYS A 154 -2.85 8.78 6.00
CA LYS A 154 -2.27 10.10 5.64
C LYS A 154 -3.05 11.32 6.17
N ASN A 155 -4.30 11.11 6.62
CA ASN A 155 -5.25 12.18 6.98
C ASN A 155 -5.40 12.31 8.50
N ALA A 156 -4.70 13.31 9.05
CA ALA A 156 -4.78 13.75 10.44
C ALA A 156 -5.48 15.09 10.54
N MET A 157 -6.37 15.23 11.53
CA MET A 157 -6.92 16.54 11.86
C MET A 157 -5.79 17.43 12.37
N ARG A 158 -5.56 18.57 11.69
CA ARG A 158 -4.59 19.56 12.15
C ARG A 158 -5.20 20.30 13.33
N SER A 159 -4.59 20.17 14.51
CA SER A 159 -5.03 20.89 15.71
C SER A 159 -4.83 22.41 15.57
N THR A 160 -3.73 22.84 14.93
CA THR A 160 -3.39 24.26 14.73
C THR A 160 -2.70 24.52 13.38
N LYS A 161 -2.79 25.76 12.87
CA LYS A 161 -1.99 26.23 11.72
C LYS A 161 -0.50 26.13 12.07
N GLY A 162 0.29 25.44 11.24
CA GLY A 162 1.73 25.22 11.45
C GLY A 162 2.10 23.81 11.93
N SER A 163 1.15 23.02 12.44
CA SER A 163 1.40 21.62 12.81
C SER A 163 1.77 20.78 11.58
N CYS A 164 2.92 20.10 11.59
CA CYS A 164 3.30 19.17 10.52
C CYS A 164 2.21 18.09 10.37
N LYS A 165 1.86 17.68 9.13
CA LYS A 165 0.89 16.59 8.93
C LYS A 165 1.55 15.26 9.34
N PRO A 166 1.17 14.60 10.43
CA PRO A 166 1.71 13.28 10.74
C PRO A 166 1.18 12.22 9.75
N ILE A 167 1.72 11.01 9.87
CA ILE A 167 1.09 9.78 9.38
C ILE A 167 0.60 8.99 10.60
N TYR A 168 -0.47 8.22 10.44
CA TYR A 168 -0.90 7.25 11.45
C TYR A 168 -0.47 5.86 11.03
N ILE A 169 0.09 5.13 11.98
CA ILE A 169 0.44 3.73 11.82
C ILE A 169 -0.59 2.92 12.59
N SER A 170 -1.17 1.94 11.93
CA SER A 170 -2.12 1.02 12.55
C SER A 170 -1.78 -0.41 12.18
N VAL A 171 -1.94 -1.32 13.14
CA VAL A 171 -1.75 -2.75 12.89
C VAL A 171 -2.80 -3.23 11.90
N GLY A 172 -2.38 -3.97 10.87
CA GLY A 172 -3.27 -4.67 9.96
C GLY A 172 -3.46 -6.12 10.40
N HIS A 173 -2.44 -6.96 10.21
CA HIS A 173 -2.49 -8.40 10.46
C HIS A 173 -1.10 -8.93 10.87
N ARG A 174 -1.04 -9.84 11.86
CA ARG A 174 0.16 -10.62 12.27
C ARG A 174 1.43 -9.82 12.57
N VAL A 175 1.28 -8.56 12.98
CA VAL A 175 2.38 -7.67 13.39
C VAL A 175 1.93 -6.82 14.57
N SER A 176 2.79 -6.63 15.55
CA SER A 176 2.57 -5.76 16.70
C SER A 176 2.75 -4.30 16.30
N LEU A 177 2.12 -3.40 17.06
CA LEU A 177 2.25 -1.97 16.82
C LEU A 177 3.70 -1.49 16.99
N ASN A 178 4.43 -2.03 17.97
CA ASN A 178 5.83 -1.67 18.23
C ASN A 178 6.73 -2.03 17.05
N THR A 179 6.60 -3.25 16.52
CA THR A 179 7.34 -3.69 15.35
C THR A 179 6.94 -2.91 14.10
N ALA A 180 5.64 -2.64 13.93
CA ALA A 180 5.16 -1.81 12.82
C ALA A 180 5.80 -0.42 12.82
N ILE A 181 5.89 0.24 13.99
CA ILE A 181 6.53 1.55 14.12
C ILE A 181 8.03 1.48 13.79
N LYS A 182 8.74 0.45 14.26
CA LYS A 182 10.18 0.25 13.97
C LYS A 182 10.42 0.09 12.46
N ILE A 183 9.65 -0.80 11.81
CA ILE A 183 9.74 -1.06 10.37
C ILE A 183 9.45 0.21 9.57
N VAL A 184 8.36 0.91 9.89
CA VAL A 184 7.99 2.15 9.19
C VAL A 184 9.08 3.22 9.33
N LYS A 185 9.65 3.39 10.52
CA LYS A 185 10.76 4.34 10.73
C LYS A 185 11.99 4.01 9.87
N MET A 186 12.31 2.72 9.71
CA MET A 186 13.46 2.25 8.93
C MET A 186 13.32 2.57 7.43
N ILE A 187 12.11 2.52 6.88
CA ILE A 187 11.84 2.68 5.43
C ILE A 187 11.29 4.06 5.04
N CYS A 188 11.17 4.98 6.00
CA CYS A 188 10.77 6.37 5.76
C CYS A 188 11.97 7.25 5.43
N LYS A 189 12.25 7.46 4.14
CA LYS A 189 13.17 8.51 3.67
C LYS A 189 12.54 9.91 3.68
N TYR A 190 11.21 9.95 3.57
CA TYR A 190 10.39 11.15 3.56
C TYR A 190 9.23 11.00 4.57
N ARG A 191 8.23 11.89 4.49
CA ARG A 191 7.01 11.81 5.31
C ARG A 191 6.26 10.47 5.13
N VAL A 192 6.15 9.98 3.89
CA VAL A 192 5.42 8.76 3.55
C VAL A 192 6.43 7.62 3.37
N PRO A 193 6.16 6.41 3.89
CA PRO A 193 7.05 5.26 3.72
C PRO A 193 7.34 4.98 2.25
N GLU A 194 8.57 4.59 1.95
CA GLU A 194 9.02 4.45 0.57
C GLU A 194 8.16 3.47 -0.26
N PRO A 195 7.74 2.29 0.23
CA PRO A 195 6.88 1.39 -0.54
C PRO A 195 5.52 2.03 -0.94
N ILE A 196 4.88 2.76 -0.03
CA ILE A 196 3.62 3.47 -0.30
C ILE A 196 3.82 4.62 -1.28
N ARG A 197 4.89 5.40 -1.07
CA ARG A 197 5.24 6.52 -1.95
C ARG A 197 5.48 6.05 -3.38
N GLN A 198 6.21 4.94 -3.54
CA GLN A 198 6.54 4.33 -4.81
C GLN A 198 5.31 3.70 -5.49
N ALA A 199 4.37 3.14 -4.72
CA ALA A 199 3.09 2.63 -5.21
C ALA A 199 2.17 3.76 -5.75
N ASP A 200 2.04 4.87 -5.01
CA ASP A 200 1.21 6.03 -5.38
C ASP A 200 1.74 6.79 -6.61
N ILE A 201 3.06 6.98 -6.72
CA ILE A 201 3.65 7.64 -7.90
C ILE A 201 3.39 6.80 -9.15
N ARG A 202 3.67 5.50 -9.08
CA ARG A 202 3.55 4.64 -10.26
C ARG A 202 2.11 4.35 -10.66
N SER A 203 1.19 4.22 -9.70
CA SER A 203 -0.24 4.03 -10.02
C SER A 203 -0.78 5.24 -10.79
N ARG A 204 -0.43 6.46 -10.37
CA ARG A 204 -0.80 7.71 -11.08
C ARG A 204 -0.16 7.82 -12.46
N ASP A 205 1.13 7.51 -12.58
CA ASP A 205 1.81 7.52 -13.88
C ASP A 205 1.21 6.49 -14.84
N HIS A 206 0.85 5.30 -14.32
CA HIS A 206 0.22 4.24 -15.10
C HIS A 206 -1.21 4.61 -15.52
N LEU A 207 -1.98 5.26 -14.63
CA LEU A 207 -3.29 5.81 -14.97
C LEU A 207 -3.18 6.85 -16.08
N GLN A 208 -2.27 7.83 -15.96
CA GLN A 208 -2.13 8.89 -16.97
C GLN A 208 -1.79 8.34 -18.35
N LYS A 209 -0.84 7.39 -18.44
CA LYS A 209 -0.44 6.77 -19.72
C LYS A 209 -1.57 6.01 -20.39
N ASN A 210 -2.46 5.39 -19.62
CA ASN A 210 -3.53 4.54 -20.14
C ASN A 210 -4.92 5.21 -20.17
N SER A 211 -5.07 6.41 -19.59
CA SER A 211 -6.30 7.21 -19.66
C SER A 211 -6.39 8.03 -20.95
N CYS A 212 -5.28 8.23 -21.67
CA CYS A 212 -5.27 8.80 -23.03
C CYS A 212 -5.48 7.71 -24.09
N GLY A 213 -6.68 7.12 -24.10
CA GLY A 213 -7.10 6.10 -25.06
C GLY A 213 -8.50 6.38 -25.59
N ASN A 214 -8.70 7.53 -26.24
CA ASN A 214 -9.79 7.73 -27.20
C ASN A 214 -9.42 8.84 -28.19
N GLY A 215 -9.03 8.43 -29.40
CA GLY A 215 -8.66 9.33 -30.49
C GLY A 215 -7.76 8.66 -31.53
N GLY A 216 -8.15 7.47 -32.02
CA GLY A 216 -7.41 6.75 -33.04
C GLY A 216 -8.30 5.71 -33.69
N THR A 217 -9.15 6.16 -34.60
CA THR A 217 -9.90 5.32 -35.53
C THR A 217 -8.92 4.41 -36.28
N LEU A 218 -9.01 3.10 -36.06
CA LEU A 218 -8.48 2.13 -37.01
C LEU A 218 -9.62 1.82 -37.99
N GLN A 219 -9.51 2.41 -39.19
CA GLN A 219 -10.03 1.84 -40.42
C GLN A 219 -9.04 0.77 -40.92
#